data_AF-A0A7C9EQL1-F1
#
_entry.id   AF-A0A7C9EQL1-F1
#
_cell.length_a   1.000
_cell.length_b   1.000
_cell.length_c   1.000
_cell.angle_alpha   90.00
_cell.angle_beta   90.00
_cell.angle_gamma   90.00
#
_symmetry.space_group_name_H-M   'P 1'
#
loop_
_entity.id
_entity.type
_entity.pdbx_description
1 polymer ?
#
loop_
_entity_poly.entity_id
_entity_poly.type
_entity_poly.pdbx_seq_one_letter_code
_entity_poly.pdbx_strand_id
1 'polypeptide(L)'
;RSHEQTNQAAMRENNNNATSTETTKMKMMNEIVIARAIDSLGKGFDLTSDFRLKYCKGTERLILLNEDQNKPLFVPGFGTLANPFSIDIKCDKGDNTRYQSDVLDFTQMSEVFN
;
A
#
# COMPACT_ATOMS: atom_id res chain seq x y z
N ARG A 1 20.22 -16.02 -44.13
CA ARG A 1 21.13 -15.58 -43.04
C ARG A 1 20.92 -14.10 -42.66
N SER A 2 20.95 -13.12 -43.56
CA SER A 2 20.73 -11.70 -43.17
C SER A 2 19.29 -11.41 -42.71
N HIS A 3 18.27 -11.95 -43.37
CA HIS A 3 16.85 -11.75 -43.01
C HIS A 3 16.41 -12.43 -41.71
N GLU A 4 17.03 -13.56 -41.32
CA GLU A 4 16.77 -14.22 -40.03
C GLU A 4 17.32 -13.41 -38.85
N GLN A 5 18.47 -12.77 -39.02
CA GLN A 5 19.08 -11.91 -38.00
C GLN A 5 18.26 -10.64 -37.76
N THR A 6 17.63 -10.08 -38.80
CA THR A 6 16.76 -8.89 -38.67
C THR A 6 15.47 -9.22 -37.93
N ASN A 7 14.85 -10.37 -38.19
CA ASN A 7 13.64 -10.80 -37.48
C ASN A 7 13.93 -11.14 -36.00
N GLN A 8 15.07 -11.75 -35.69
CA GLN A 8 15.47 -12.00 -34.29
C GLN A 8 15.78 -10.72 -33.50
N ALA A 9 16.39 -9.71 -34.14
CA ALA A 9 16.63 -8.41 -33.50
C ALA A 9 15.31 -7.68 -33.21
N ALA A 10 14.39 -7.63 -34.18
CA ALA A 10 13.07 -7.01 -34.02
C ALA A 10 12.20 -7.69 -32.94
N MET A 11 12.24 -9.03 -32.85
CA MET A 11 11.55 -9.77 -31.79
C MET A 11 12.13 -9.51 -30.40
N ARG A 12 13.46 -9.32 -30.28
CA ARG A 12 14.12 -8.98 -29.03
C ARG A 12 13.82 -7.54 -28.59
N GLU A 13 13.81 -6.58 -29.50
CA GLU A 13 13.46 -5.18 -29.20
C GLU A 13 12.00 -5.05 -28.75
N ASN A 14 11.06 -5.74 -29.42
CA ASN A 14 9.65 -5.73 -29.02
C ASN A 14 9.43 -6.29 -27.61
N ASN A 15 10.13 -7.37 -27.24
CA ASN A 15 10.02 -7.97 -25.90
C ASN A 15 10.62 -7.06 -24.81
N ASN A 16 11.74 -6.39 -25.08
CA ASN A 16 12.37 -5.44 -24.17
C ASN A 16 11.47 -4.22 -23.93
N ASN A 17 10.81 -3.73 -24.99
CA ASN A 17 9.86 -2.63 -24.89
C ASN A 17 8.62 -3.03 -24.10
N ALA A 18 8.06 -4.23 -24.33
CA ALA A 18 6.92 -4.74 -23.58
C ALA A 18 7.22 -4.86 -22.07
N THR A 19 8.35 -5.49 -21.71
CA THR A 19 8.78 -5.62 -20.30
C THR A 19 9.08 -4.27 -19.65
N SER A 20 9.70 -3.33 -20.37
CA SER A 20 9.90 -1.96 -19.88
C SER A 20 8.57 -1.27 -19.60
N THR A 21 7.60 -1.37 -20.51
CA THR A 21 6.27 -0.76 -20.32
C THR A 21 5.48 -1.37 -19.16
N GLU A 22 5.54 -2.69 -18.95
CA GLU A 22 4.92 -3.35 -17.80
C GLU A 22 5.58 -2.92 -16.48
N THR A 23 6.91 -2.80 -16.47
CA THR A 23 7.66 -2.36 -15.29
C THR A 23 7.32 -0.91 -14.93
N THR A 24 7.22 -0.01 -15.91
CA THR A 24 6.81 1.38 -15.69
C THR A 24 5.36 1.47 -15.20
N LYS A 25 4.44 0.69 -15.79
CA LYS A 25 3.04 0.62 -15.34
C LYS A 25 2.93 0.14 -13.90
N MET A 26 3.67 -0.92 -13.54
CA MET A 26 3.70 -1.45 -12.18
C MET A 26 4.23 -0.40 -11.19
N LYS A 27 5.33 0.28 -11.54
CA LYS A 27 5.89 1.35 -10.71
C LYS A 27 4.87 2.47 -10.46
N MET A 28 4.19 2.93 -11.51
CA MET A 28 3.18 3.98 -11.39
C MET A 28 1.97 3.55 -10.57
N MET A 29 1.52 2.30 -10.74
CA MET A 29 0.43 1.73 -9.93
C MET A 29 0.80 1.68 -8.44
N ASN A 30 2.03 1.28 -8.13
CA ASN A 30 2.53 1.22 -6.77
C ASN A 30 2.57 2.60 -6.10
N GLU A 31 3.06 3.61 -6.81
CA GLU A 31 3.09 5.00 -6.32
C GLU A 31 1.66 5.51 -6.02
N ILE A 32 0.67 5.20 -6.87
CA ILE A 32 -0.73 5.56 -6.63
C ILE A 32 -1.28 4.89 -5.37
N VAL A 33 -1.01 3.60 -5.17
CA VAL A 33 -1.49 2.88 -3.98
C VAL A 33 -0.90 3.46 -2.71
N ILE A 34 0.40 3.76 -2.72
CA ILE A 34 1.09 4.35 -1.58
C ILE A 34 0.55 5.76 -1.28
N ALA A 35 0.40 6.62 -2.30
CA ALA A 35 -0.15 7.95 -2.13
C ALA A 35 -1.55 7.90 -1.48
N ARG A 36 -2.43 7.01 -1.97
CA ARG A 36 -3.77 6.83 -1.38
C ARG A 36 -3.74 6.34 0.06
N ALA A 37 -2.80 5.47 0.40
CA ALA A 37 -2.62 5.01 1.78
C ALA A 37 -2.18 6.16 2.70
N ILE A 38 -1.20 6.96 2.27
CA ILE A 38 -0.68 8.10 3.04
C ILE A 38 -1.73 9.20 3.20
N ASP A 39 -2.50 9.49 2.15
CA ASP A 39 -3.59 10.47 2.20
C ASP A 39 -4.75 10.03 3.10
N SER A 40 -4.89 8.73 3.36
CA SER A 40 -5.92 8.20 4.25
C SER A 40 -5.56 8.27 5.72
N LEU A 41 -4.28 8.47 6.07
CA LEU A 41 -3.85 8.59 7.46
C LEU A 41 -4.51 9.81 8.10
N GLY A 42 -5.12 9.59 9.27
CA GLY A 42 -5.81 10.64 10.01
C GLY A 42 -7.21 10.96 9.50
N LYS A 43 -7.72 10.29 8.46
CA LYS A 43 -9.11 10.47 8.00
C LYS A 43 -10.08 9.55 8.72
N GLY A 44 -11.37 9.90 8.69
CA GLY A 44 -12.43 9.05 9.22
C GLY A 44 -12.71 7.85 8.31
N PHE A 45 -13.26 6.77 8.86
CA PHE A 45 -13.72 5.60 8.09
C PHE A 45 -15.17 5.28 8.44
N ASP A 46 -15.91 4.75 7.47
CA ASP A 46 -17.26 4.27 7.70
C ASP A 46 -17.24 2.87 8.32
N LEU A 47 -17.43 2.82 9.65
CA LEU A 47 -17.46 1.57 10.41
C LEU A 47 -18.58 0.62 9.99
N THR A 48 -19.68 1.12 9.42
CA THR A 48 -20.78 0.26 8.96
C THR A 48 -20.45 -0.45 7.66
N SER A 49 -19.48 0.07 6.92
CA SER A 49 -18.99 -0.49 5.67
C SER A 49 -17.77 -1.38 5.88
N ASP A 50 -16.58 -0.79 6.05
CA ASP A 50 -15.29 -1.48 6.17
C ASP A 50 -14.16 -0.45 6.40
N PHE A 51 -12.97 -0.91 6.78
CA PHE A 51 -11.75 -0.10 6.93
C PHE A 51 -10.90 -0.02 5.66
N ARG A 52 -11.32 -0.65 4.55
CA ARG A 52 -10.63 -0.52 3.26
C ARG A 52 -10.62 0.93 2.79
N LEU A 53 -9.51 1.35 2.16
CA LEU A 53 -9.27 2.72 1.68
C LEU A 53 -10.43 3.34 0.87
N LYS A 54 -11.22 2.54 0.16
CA LYS A 54 -12.39 3.01 -0.62
C LYS A 54 -13.54 3.57 0.25
N TYR A 55 -13.55 3.30 1.54
CA TYR A 55 -14.54 3.80 2.50
C TYR A 55 -14.00 4.91 3.42
N CYS A 56 -12.80 5.41 3.13
CA CYS A 56 -12.23 6.58 3.78
C CYS A 56 -13.14 7.80 3.55
N LYS A 57 -13.37 8.60 4.60
CA LYS A 57 -14.26 9.76 4.65
C LYS A 57 -13.49 11.01 5.04
N GLY A 58 -13.98 12.15 4.56
CA GLY A 58 -13.37 13.45 4.81
C GLY A 58 -12.39 13.86 3.72
N THR A 59 -12.38 15.15 3.42
CA THR A 59 -11.41 15.76 2.49
C THR A 59 -10.07 15.98 3.18
N GLU A 60 -10.11 16.39 4.45
CA GLU A 60 -8.95 16.73 5.27
C GLU A 60 -8.69 15.68 6.36
N ARG A 61 -7.48 15.74 6.95
CA ARG A 61 -7.11 14.90 8.09
C ARG A 61 -7.72 15.47 9.37
N LEU A 62 -8.15 14.59 10.26
CA LEU A 62 -8.64 14.91 11.60
C LEU A 62 -7.51 15.09 12.62
N ILE A 63 -6.27 14.79 12.22
CA ILE A 63 -5.07 14.93 13.04
C ILE A 63 -4.09 15.88 12.35
N LEU A 64 -3.30 16.59 13.16
CA LEU A 64 -2.19 17.40 12.69
C LEU A 64 -0.95 16.52 12.55
N LEU A 65 -0.24 16.65 11.43
CA LEU A 65 1.09 16.10 11.23
C LEU A 65 2.10 17.25 11.21
N ASN A 66 3.32 16.97 11.65
CA ASN A 66 4.43 17.91 11.52
C ASN A 66 4.87 17.97 10.05
N GLU A 67 4.44 19.01 9.34
CA GLU A 67 4.81 19.25 7.93
C GLU A 67 6.19 19.93 7.78
N ASP A 68 6.72 20.51 8.86
CA ASP A 68 8.01 21.22 8.85
C ASP A 68 9.20 20.25 8.89
N GLN A 69 9.01 19.09 9.53
CA GLN A 69 10.04 18.06 9.66
C GLN A 69 9.72 16.86 8.79
N ASN A 70 10.60 16.60 7.83
CA ASN A 70 10.41 15.55 6.83
C ASN A 70 11.54 14.53 6.83
N LYS A 71 11.20 13.29 6.46
CA LYS A 71 12.13 12.17 6.31
C LYS A 71 11.78 11.32 5.08
N PRO A 72 12.73 10.57 4.53
CA PRO A 72 12.41 9.52 3.57
C PRO A 72 11.59 8.41 4.25
N LEU A 73 10.63 7.84 3.51
CA LEU A 73 9.79 6.75 4.00
C LEU A 73 10.18 5.44 3.30
N PHE A 74 10.61 4.47 4.10
CA PHE A 74 10.81 3.10 3.62
C PHE A 74 9.49 2.33 3.70
N VAL A 75 9.06 1.77 2.57
CA VAL A 75 7.85 0.94 2.50
C VAL A 75 8.25 -0.50 2.15
N PRO A 76 7.97 -1.48 3.03
CA PRO A 76 8.27 -2.88 2.78
C PRO A 76 7.68 -3.37 1.45
N GLY A 77 8.52 -3.96 0.60
CA GLY A 77 8.13 -4.43 -0.73
C GLY A 77 8.16 -3.38 -1.84
N PHE A 78 8.26 -2.08 -1.50
CA PHE A 78 8.29 -0.98 -2.48
C PHE A 78 9.59 -0.15 -2.42
N GLY A 79 10.37 -0.28 -1.34
CA GLY A 79 11.63 0.43 -1.15
C GLY A 79 11.45 1.81 -0.54
N THR A 80 12.46 2.66 -0.68
CA THR A 80 12.44 4.02 -0.14
C THR A 80 11.80 4.97 -1.15
N LEU A 81 10.77 5.69 -0.70
CA LEU A 81 10.12 6.73 -1.48
C LEU A 81 10.94 8.03 -1.41
N ALA A 82 11.07 8.70 -2.57
CA ALA A 82 11.91 9.89 -2.71
C ALA A 82 11.26 11.16 -2.13
N ASN A 83 9.94 11.15 -1.90
CA ASN A 83 9.22 12.31 -1.39
C ASN A 83 9.51 12.53 0.11
N PRO A 84 9.61 13.79 0.57
CA PRO A 84 9.64 14.10 1.99
C PRO A 84 8.28 13.78 2.61
N PHE A 85 8.26 12.89 3.60
CA PHE A 85 7.07 12.60 4.42
C PHE A 85 7.28 13.10 5.83
N SER A 86 6.21 13.53 6.49
CA SER A 86 6.24 13.95 7.90
C SER A 86 6.93 12.89 8.78
N ILE A 87 7.75 13.33 9.72
CA ILE A 87 8.44 12.46 10.68
C ILE A 87 7.47 11.58 11.50
N ASP A 88 6.23 12.02 11.66
CA ASP A 88 5.17 11.35 12.42
C ASP A 88 4.64 10.10 11.70
N ILE A 89 4.89 9.98 10.40
CA ILE A 89 4.48 8.82 9.60
C ILE A 89 5.54 7.71 9.75
N LYS A 90 5.13 6.54 10.23
CA LYS A 90 5.93 5.31 10.21
C LYS A 90 5.26 4.29 9.31
N CYS A 91 6.06 3.63 8.48
CA CYS A 91 5.64 2.44 7.74
C CYS A 91 6.45 1.25 8.25
N ASP A 92 5.78 0.15 8.52
CA ASP A 92 6.36 -1.09 9.00
C ASP A 92 5.72 -2.25 8.23
N LYS A 93 6.32 -3.44 8.29
CA LYS A 93 5.78 -4.63 7.63
C LYS A 93 4.46 -5.07 8.28
N GLY A 94 4.22 -4.64 9.52
CA GLY A 94 3.13 -5.11 10.35
C GLY A 94 3.42 -6.52 10.89
N ASP A 95 2.67 -6.91 11.90
CA ASP A 95 2.76 -8.26 12.45
C ASP A 95 1.94 -9.23 11.58
N ASN A 96 2.54 -10.38 11.24
CA ASN A 96 1.81 -11.48 10.62
C ASN A 96 0.87 -12.20 11.61
N THR A 97 0.81 -11.73 12.86
CA THR A 97 0.00 -12.31 13.92
C THR A 97 -1.40 -11.74 13.84
N ARG A 98 -2.34 -12.54 13.35
CA ARG A 98 -3.76 -12.24 13.47
C ARG A 98 -4.22 -12.64 14.86
N TYR A 99 -4.45 -11.65 15.72
CA TYR A 99 -5.14 -11.88 16.99
C TYR A 99 -6.59 -12.24 16.67
N GLN A 100 -6.92 -13.52 16.83
CA GLN A 100 -8.29 -13.99 16.81
C GLN A 100 -8.69 -14.21 18.27
N SER A 101 -9.80 -13.61 18.70
CA SER A 101 -10.44 -14.04 19.93
C SER A 101 -10.98 -15.45 19.70
N ASP A 102 -10.72 -16.38 20.60
CA ASP A 102 -11.42 -17.66 20.59
C ASP A 102 -12.92 -17.39 20.57
N VAL A 103 -13.64 -18.08 19.68
CA VAL A 103 -15.10 -18.07 19.72
C VAL A 103 -15.46 -18.91 20.93
N LEU A 104 -15.73 -18.24 22.04
CA LEU A 104 -16.19 -18.91 23.25
C LEU A 104 -17.54 -19.57 22.97
N ASP A 105 -17.71 -20.78 23.49
CA ASP A 105 -19.03 -21.38 23.49
C ASP A 105 -19.98 -20.61 24.44
N PHE A 106 -21.28 -20.84 24.30
CA PHE A 106 -22.27 -20.18 25.13
C PHE A 106 -22.03 -20.39 26.63
N THR A 107 -21.56 -21.58 27.02
CA THR A 107 -21.30 -21.95 28.41
C THR A 107 -20.15 -21.11 28.98
N GLN A 108 -19.05 -20.98 28.24
CA GLN A 108 -17.88 -20.19 28.60
C GLN A 108 -18.20 -18.69 28.70
N MET A 109 -19.02 -18.15 27.79
CA MET A 109 -19.47 -16.75 27.92
C MET A 109 -20.35 -16.53 29.14
N SER A 110 -21.18 -17.51 29.51
CA SER A 110 -22.10 -17.41 30.65
C SER A 110 -21.42 -17.39 32.02
N GLU A 111 -20.16 -17.83 32.12
CA GLU A 111 -19.40 -17.80 33.37
C GLU A 111 -18.84 -16.40 33.70
N VAL A 112 -18.57 -15.58 32.68
CA VAL A 112 -17.98 -14.24 32.84
C VAL A 112 -19.04 -13.13 32.93
N PHE A 113 -20.21 -13.37 32.34
CA PHE A 113 -21.39 -12.50 32.45
C PHE A 113 -22.32 -13.02 33.55
N ASN A 114 -21.98 -12.76 34.82
CA ASN A 114 -22.91 -12.84 35.95
C ASN A 114 -22.77 -11.61 36.83
#